data_AF-A0A2V7R4P0-F1
#
_entry.id   AF-A0A2V7R4P0-F1
#
_cell.length_a   1.000
_cell.length_b   1.000
_cell.length_c   1.000
_cell.angle_alpha   90.00
_cell.angle_beta   90.00
_cell.angle_gamma   90.00
#
_symmetry.space_group_name_H-M   'P 1'
#
loop_
_entity.id
_entity.type
_entity.pdbx_description
1 polymer ?
#
loop_
_entity_poly.entity_id
_entity_poly.type
_entity_poly.pdbx_seq_one_letter_code
_entity_poly.pdbx_strand_id
1 'polypeptide(L)'
;MWVLAAILIVALMIPVVAILVDSPLGKSVARRMEGRVDGGGGATPEVRDMQRRVELMETEIEDLNRSIAGMREELQFMQRLLEDPRRKKPTS
;
A
#
# COMPACT_ATOMS: atom_id res chain seq x y z
N MET A 1 -32.82 3.26 12.62
CA MET A 1 -32.71 2.04 11.78
C MET A 1 -31.29 1.48 11.73
N TRP A 2 -30.26 2.29 11.45
CA TRP A 2 -28.86 1.82 11.42
C TRP A 2 -28.32 1.23 12.73
N VAL A 3 -28.72 1.77 13.88
CA VAL A 3 -28.28 1.26 15.18
C VAL A 3 -28.77 -0.18 15.43
N LEU A 4 -30.01 -0.49 15.07
CA LEU A 4 -30.54 -1.85 15.16
C LEU A 4 -29.81 -2.81 14.21
N ALA A 5 -29.45 -2.34 13.00
CA ALA A 5 -28.63 -3.12 12.08
C ALA A 5 -27.22 -3.37 12.62
N ALA A 6 -26.58 -2.37 13.23
CA ALA A 6 -25.27 -2.52 13.87
C ALA A 6 -25.31 -3.52 15.03
N ILE A 7 -26.34 -3.45 15.88
CA ILE A 7 -26.54 -4.41 16.98
C ILE A 7 -26.75 -5.82 16.44
N LEU A 8 -27.52 -5.97 15.36
CA LEU A 8 -27.76 -7.28 14.73
C LEU A 8 -26.48 -7.86 14.12
N ILE A 9 -25.63 -7.04 13.50
CA ILE A 9 -24.31 -7.44 12.99
C ILE A 9 -23.39 -7.88 14.14
N VAL A 10 -23.32 -7.10 15.22
CA VAL A 10 -22.49 -7.44 16.38
C VAL A 10 -23.01 -8.72 17.05
N ALA A 11 -24.32 -8.88 17.19
CA ALA A 11 -24.92 -10.10 17.72
C ALA A 11 -24.61 -11.33 16.85
N LEU A 12 -24.60 -11.18 15.51
CA LEU A 12 -24.23 -12.24 14.57
C LEU A 12 -22.74 -12.63 14.65
N MET A 13 -21.87 -11.69 15.04
CA MET A 13 -20.45 -11.96 15.22
C MET A 13 -20.17 -12.86 16.45
N ILE A 14 -21.02 -12.82 17.48
CA ILE A 14 -20.80 -13.57 18.73
C ILE A 14 -20.71 -15.10 18.49
N PRO A 15 -21.66 -15.76 17.78
CA PRO A 15 -21.56 -17.19 17.47
C PRO A 15 -20.33 -17.57 16.65
N VAL A 16 -19.94 -16.73 15.68
CA VAL A 16 -18.77 -16.98 14.82
C VAL A 16 -17.51 -17.05 15.67
N VAL A 17 -17.35 -16.10 16.59
CA VAL A 17 -16.20 -16.06 17.50
C VAL A 17 -16.23 -17.25 18.47
N ALA A 18 -17.39 -17.61 19.02
CA ALA A 18 -17.52 -18.75 19.93
C ALA A 18 -17.10 -20.09 19.27
N ILE A 19 -17.55 -20.34 18.03
CA ILE A 19 -17.18 -21.53 17.27
C ILE A 19 -15.68 -21.53 16.91
N LEU A 20 -15.10 -20.36 16.62
CA LEU A 20 -13.68 -20.24 16.31
C LEU A 20 -12.79 -20.52 17.52
N VAL A 21 -13.19 -20.09 18.72
CA VAL A 21 -12.41 -20.27 19.96
C VAL A 21 -12.22 -21.75 20.31
N ASP A 22 -13.24 -22.59 20.07
CA ASP A 22 -13.16 -24.05 20.27
C ASP A 22 -12.43 -24.80 19.14
N SER A 23 -12.08 -24.11 18.05
CA SER A 23 -11.39 -24.68 16.89
C SER A 23 -9.88 -24.39 16.91
N PRO A 24 -9.01 -25.25 16.35
CA PRO A 24 -7.55 -25.03 16.26
C PRO A 24 -7.13 -23.67 15.65
N LEU A 25 -8.02 -23.02 14.90
CA LEU A 25 -7.84 -21.67 14.37
C LEU A 25 -7.90 -20.59 15.48
N GLY A 26 -8.82 -20.69 16.44
CA GLY A 26 -8.89 -19.76 17.58
C GLY A 26 -7.69 -19.89 18.51
N LYS A 27 -7.16 -21.10 18.69
CA LYS A 27 -6.00 -21.35 19.57
C LYS A 27 -4.67 -20.88 18.96
N SER A 28 -4.54 -20.92 17.64
CA SER A 28 -3.38 -20.39 16.91
C SER A 28 -3.42 -18.87 16.77
N VAL A 29 -4.61 -18.29 16.61
CA VAL A 29 -4.83 -16.83 16.71
C VAL A 29 -4.63 -16.34 18.15
N ALA A 30 -5.11 -17.08 19.16
CA ALA A 30 -4.85 -16.80 20.57
C ALA A 30 -3.36 -16.89 20.89
N ARG A 31 -2.60 -17.86 20.36
CA ARG A 31 -1.13 -17.88 20.52
C ARG A 31 -0.44 -16.70 19.83
N ARG A 32 -1.00 -16.19 18.73
CA ARG A 32 -0.54 -14.96 18.05
C ARG A 32 -0.99 -13.68 18.76
N MET A 33 -2.10 -13.73 19.50
CA MET A 33 -2.67 -12.61 20.26
C MET A 33 -2.20 -12.55 21.72
N GLU A 34 -1.90 -13.66 22.38
CA GLU A 34 -1.18 -13.72 23.67
C GLU A 34 0.22 -13.12 23.48
N GLY A 35 0.87 -13.38 22.34
CA GLY A 35 2.08 -12.64 21.93
C GLY A 35 1.86 -11.14 21.62
N ARG A 36 0.62 -10.65 21.62
CA ARG A 36 0.23 -9.25 21.33
C ARG A 36 -0.37 -8.52 22.55
N VAL A 37 -0.88 -9.21 23.55
CA VAL A 37 -1.64 -8.61 24.66
C VAL A 37 -0.79 -8.42 25.93
N ASP A 38 0.28 -9.21 26.14
CA ASP A 38 1.11 -9.11 27.35
C ASP A 38 2.28 -8.10 27.28
N GLY A 39 2.43 -7.33 26.19
CA GLY A 39 3.58 -6.44 26.02
C GLY A 39 3.21 -5.10 25.40
N GLY A 40 3.22 -4.04 26.20
CA GLY A 40 3.04 -2.68 25.73
C GLY A 40 4.03 -2.25 24.63
N GLY A 41 3.55 -1.42 23.71
CA GLY A 41 4.36 -0.38 23.06
C GLY A 41 5.44 -0.76 22.04
N GLY A 42 5.55 -2.02 21.60
CA GLY A 42 6.58 -2.42 20.62
C GLY A 42 6.01 -2.85 19.29
N ALA A 43 6.39 -2.17 18.19
CA ALA A 43 6.08 -2.58 16.83
C ALA A 43 6.43 -4.07 16.62
N THR A 44 5.43 -4.88 16.26
CA THR A 44 5.60 -6.31 16.01
C THR A 44 6.58 -6.54 14.85
N PRO A 45 7.33 -7.66 14.82
CA PRO A 45 8.29 -7.96 13.75
C PRO A 45 7.64 -7.96 12.35
N GLU A 46 6.37 -8.35 12.25
CA GLU A 46 5.59 -8.24 10.99
C GLU A 46 5.34 -6.79 10.57
N VAL A 47 5.09 -5.87 11.52
CA VAL A 47 4.94 -4.43 11.22
C VAL A 47 6.29 -3.84 10.80
N ARG A 48 7.39 -4.30 11.40
CA ARG A 48 8.75 -3.89 11.03
C ARG A 48 9.15 -4.38 9.63
N ASP A 49 8.75 -5.60 9.27
CA ASP A 49 8.93 -6.12 7.91
C ASP A 49 8.03 -5.40 6.90
N MET A 50 6.80 -5.05 7.30
CA MET A 50 5.90 -4.23 6.47
C MET A 50 6.50 -2.83 6.25
N GLN A 51 7.06 -2.21 7.29
CA GLN A 51 7.74 -0.91 7.21
C GLN A 51 8.94 -0.94 6.26
N ARG A 52 9.81 -1.95 6.37
CA ARG A 52 10.94 -2.13 5.44
C ARG A 52 10.48 -2.29 3.99
N ARG A 53 9.39 -3.03 3.75
CA ARG A 53 8.83 -3.18 2.40
C ARG A 53 8.27 -1.87 1.87
N VAL A 54 7.61 -1.08 2.72
CA VAL A 54 7.11 0.25 2.35
C VAL A 54 8.25 1.21 2.01
N GLU A 55 9.31 1.22 2.81
CA GLU A 55 10.49 2.08 2.60
C GLU A 55 11.23 1.74 1.29
N LEU A 56 11.32 0.44 0.95
CA LEU A 56 11.82 0.00 -0.35
C LEU A 56 10.91 0.44 -1.50
N MET A 57 9.59 0.29 -1.36
CA MET A 57 8.63 0.72 -2.39
C MET A 57 8.65 2.24 -2.60
N GLU A 58 8.80 3.03 -1.54
CA GLU A 58 8.93 4.50 -1.65
C GLU A 58 10.20 4.89 -2.43
N THR A 59 11.30 4.20 -2.17
CA THR A 59 12.57 4.42 -2.89
C THR A 59 12.43 4.06 -4.37
N GLU A 60 11.80 2.93 -4.69
CA GLU A 60 11.55 2.52 -6.09
C GLU A 60 10.62 3.50 -6.82
N ILE A 61 9.63 4.07 -6.14
CA ILE A 61 8.74 5.10 -6.70
C ILE A 61 9.51 6.39 -7.01
N GLU A 62 10.41 6.81 -6.12
CA GLU A 62 11.22 8.01 -6.33
C GLU A 62 12.16 7.85 -7.53
N ASP A 63 12.78 6.68 -7.67
CA ASP A 63 13.65 6.36 -8.82
C ASP A 63 12.86 6.31 -10.13
N LEU A 64 11.68 5.69 -10.12
CA LEU A 64 10.81 5.62 -11.29
C LEU A 64 10.32 7.03 -11.72
N ASN A 65 9.98 7.88 -10.76
CA ASN A 65 9.60 9.26 -11.04
C ASN A 65 10.75 10.05 -11.69
N ARG A 66 11.98 9.82 -11.22
CA ARG A 66 13.18 10.43 -11.80
C ARG A 66 13.44 9.94 -13.24
N SER A 67 13.24 8.65 -13.49
CA SER A 67 13.32 8.09 -14.85
C SER A 67 12.26 8.69 -15.79
N ILE A 68 11.02 8.85 -15.31
CA ILE A 68 9.95 9.47 -16.10
C ILE A 68 10.27 10.94 -16.41
N ALA A 69 10.85 11.67 -15.45
CA ALA A 69 11.27 13.05 -15.67
C ALA A 69 12.37 13.13 -16.76
N GLY A 70 13.40 12.29 -16.69
CA GLY A 70 14.45 12.24 -17.71
C GLY A 70 13.93 11.83 -19.09
N MET A 71 13.01 10.86 -19.15
CA MET A 71 12.40 10.42 -20.41
C MET A 71 11.53 11.52 -21.05
N ARG A 72 10.86 12.35 -20.23
CA ARG A 72 10.12 13.53 -20.73
C ARG A 72 11.05 14.58 -21.32
N GLU A 73 12.23 14.80 -20.74
CA GLU A 73 13.24 15.71 -21.27
C GLU A 73 13.79 15.25 -22.62
N GLU A 74 14.08 13.95 -22.77
CA GLU A 74 14.49 13.37 -24.06
C GLU A 74 13.42 13.52 -25.14
N LEU A 75 12.14 13.28 -24.78
CA LEU A 75 11.02 13.47 -25.70
C LEU A 75 10.85 14.94 -26.12
N GLN A 76 11.02 15.89 -25.19
CA GLN A 76 11.00 17.31 -25.51
C GLN A 76 12.19 17.74 -26.38
N PHE A 77 13.37 17.17 -26.13
CA PHE A 77 14.56 17.41 -26.95
C PHE A 77 14.39 16.88 -28.38
N MET A 78 13.85 15.67 -28.54
CA MET A 78 13.46 15.12 -29.84
C MET A 78 12.41 15.96 -30.54
N GLN A 79 11.36 16.41 -29.83
CA GLN A 79 10.36 17.30 -30.42
C GLN A 79 10.98 18.60 -30.91
N ARG A 80 11.89 19.20 -30.13
CA ARG A 80 12.57 20.44 -30.49
C ARG A 80 13.50 20.27 -31.70
N LEU A 81 14.24 19.16 -31.76
CA LEU A 81 15.04 18.76 -32.93
C LEU A 81 14.20 18.48 -34.18
N LEU A 82 12.95 18.03 -34.02
CA LEU A 82 12.01 17.80 -35.12
C LEU A 82 11.21 19.07 -35.51
N GLU A 83 11.07 20.05 -34.61
CA GLU A 83 10.48 21.36 -34.88
C GLU A 83 11.44 22.30 -35.64
N ASP A 84 12.72 22.31 -35.28
CA ASP A 84 13.75 23.15 -35.89
C ASP A 84 13.89 22.97 -37.43
N PRO A 85 13.88 21.75 -38.01
CA PRO A 85 13.96 21.56 -39.46
C PRO A 85 12.68 21.97 -40.20
N ARG A 86 11.52 22.05 -39.52
CA ARG A 86 10.24 22.44 -40.15
C ARG A 86 10.01 23.95 -40.17
N ARG A 87 10.69 24.72 -39.33
CA ARG A 87 10.62 26.21 -39.36
C ARG A 87 11.63 26.89 -40.29
N LYS A 88 12.63 26.17 -40.80
CA LYS A 88 13.52 26.64 -41.88
C LYS A 88 12.96 26.31 -43.29
N LYS A 89 11.75 26.77 -43.60
CA LYS A 89 11.46 27.17 -44.98
C LYS A 89 11.45 28.71 -44.98
N PRO A 90 12.55 29.36 -45.37
CA PRO A 90 12.53 30.80 -45.55
C PRO A 90 11.44 31.13 -46.57
N THR A 91 10.56 32.04 -46.19
CA THR A 91 9.84 32.85 -47.15
C THR A 91 10.87 33.66 -47.92
N SER A 92 11.21 33.23 -49.13
CA SER A 92 11.68 34.12 -50.20
C SER A 92 11.58 33.43 -51.54
#